data_AF-A0A7K1V575-F1
#
_entry.id   AF-A0A7K1V575-F1
#
_cell.length_a   1.000
_cell.length_b   1.000
_cell.length_c   1.000
_cell.angle_alpha   90.00
_cell.angle_beta   90.00
_cell.angle_gamma   90.00
#
_symmetry.space_group_name_H-M   'P 1'
#
loop_
_entity.id
_entity.type
_entity.pdbx_description
1 polymer ?
#
loop_
_entity_poly.entity_id
_entity_poly.type
_entity_poly.pdbx_seq_one_letter_code
_entity_poly.pdbx_strand_id
1 'polypeptide(L)' 'MTDKVLFALTSHETLGDTGRRTGFYIPEVAHPAAVFEAAGYEISY' A
#
# COMPACT_ATOMS: atom_id res chain seq x y z
N MET A 1 -12.56 1.71 -20.66
CA MET A 1 -12.43 2.20 -19.28
C MET A 1 -11.49 1.24 -18.59
N THR A 2 -10.52 1.75 -17.85
CA THR A 2 -9.61 0.93 -17.04
C THR A 2 -10.22 0.83 -15.65
N ASP A 3 -10.35 -0.38 -15.12
CA ASP A 3 -10.83 -0.57 -13.75
C ASP A 3 -9.78 -0.07 -12.75
N LYS A 4 -10.24 0.54 -11.64
CA LYS A 4 -9.38 1.16 -10.64
C LYS A 4 -9.35 0.37 -9.33
N VAL A 5 -8.17 0.27 -8.72
CA VAL A 5 -7.94 -0.33 -7.40
C VAL A 5 -7.43 0.73 -6.44
N LEU A 6 -8.07 0.86 -5.28
CA LEU A 6 -7.64 1.76 -4.21
C LEU A 6 -6.81 0.98 -3.18
N PHE A 7 -5.57 1.43 -2.95
CA PHE A 7 -4.69 0.91 -1.93
C PHE A 7 -4.86 1.74 -0.65
N ALA A 8 -5.52 1.17 0.35
CA ALA A 8 -5.62 1.81 1.66
C ALA A 8 -4.38 1.50 2.49
N LEU A 9 -3.58 2.53 2.81
CA LEU A 9 -2.37 2.42 3.61
C LEU A 9 -2.58 2.97 5.02
N THR A 10 -1.89 2.41 5.99
CA THR A 10 -1.87 2.98 7.35
C THR A 10 -1.13 4.32 7.35
N SER A 11 -1.73 5.32 7.98
CA SER A 11 -1.07 6.60 8.29
C SER A 11 -0.41 6.59 9.67
N HIS A 12 -0.43 5.47 10.38
CA HIS A 12 0.13 5.35 11.74
C HIS A 12 1.65 5.19 11.69
N GLU A 13 2.38 6.09 12.32
CA GLU A 13 3.85 6.13 12.21
C GLU A 13 4.61 5.76 13.50
N THR A 14 3.93 5.55 14.63
CA THR A 14 4.57 5.26 15.92
C THR A 14 4.27 3.84 16.38
N LEU A 15 5.27 3.08 16.80
CA LEU A 15 5.07 1.74 17.33
C LEU A 15 4.69 1.79 18.82
N GLY A 16 3.40 2.03 19.08
CA GLY A 16 2.87 2.16 20.44
C GLY A 16 3.64 3.18 21.26
N ASP A 17 3.98 2.84 22.51
CA ASP A 17 4.73 3.73 23.41
C ASP A 17 6.25 3.56 23.33
N THR A 18 6.76 2.83 22.33
CA THR A 18 8.20 2.48 22.26
C THR A 18 9.09 3.62 21.77
N GLY A 19 8.51 4.70 21.26
CA GLY A 19 9.24 5.80 20.60
C GLY A 19 9.85 5.44 19.24
N ARG A 20 9.66 4.20 18.76
CA ARG A 20 10.14 3.75 17.44
C ARG A 20 9.12 4.06 16.36
N ARG A 21 9.60 4.27 15.13
CA ARG A 21 8.73 4.47 13.97
C ARG A 21 8.22 3.13 13.42
N THR A 22 7.01 3.16 12.87
CA THR A 22 6.38 2.10 12.07
C THR A 22 5.69 2.72 10.86
N GLY A 23 4.97 1.93 10.07
CA GLY A 23 4.22 2.39 8.90
C GLY A 23 3.64 1.21 8.13
N PHE A 24 3.22 1.45 6.89
CA PHE A 24 2.89 0.36 5.98
C PHE A 24 4.16 -0.39 5.57
N TYR A 25 4.03 -1.69 5.30
CA TYR A 25 5.14 -2.54 4.91
C TYR A 25 5.32 -2.53 3.39
N ILE A 26 6.52 -2.17 2.89
CA ILE A 26 6.75 -1.93 1.45
C ILE A 26 6.34 -3.13 0.58
N PRO A 27 6.71 -4.38 0.91
CA PRO A 27 6.28 -5.55 0.13
C PRO A 27 4.76 -5.75 0.02
N GLU A 28 3.99 -5.30 1.03
CA GLU A 28 2.53 -5.37 1.01
C GLU A 28 1.90 -4.37 0.01
N VAL A 29 2.68 -3.38 -0.44
CA VAL A 29 2.26 -2.44 -1.49
C VAL A 29 2.86 -2.83 -2.83
N ALA A 30 4.16 -3.10 -2.86
CA ALA A 30 4.90 -3.35 -4.10
C ALA A 30 4.46 -4.63 -4.82
N HIS A 31 4.26 -5.74 -4.09
CA HIS A 31 3.88 -7.00 -4.74
C HIS A 31 2.45 -6.96 -5.27
N PRO A 32 1.43 -6.49 -4.53
CA PRO A 32 0.09 -6.36 -5.09
C PRO A 32 0.03 -5.35 -6.23
N ALA A 33 0.76 -4.23 -6.13
CA ALA A 33 0.80 -3.24 -7.20
C ALA A 33 1.29 -3.85 -8.52
N ALA A 34 2.39 -4.60 -8.49
CA ALA A 34 2.91 -5.30 -9.66
C ALA A 34 1.90 -6.31 -10.26
N VAL A 35 1.14 -7.02 -9.42
CA VAL A 35 0.11 -7.96 -9.87
C VAL A 35 -1.07 -7.23 -10.55
N PHE A 36 -1.56 -6.15 -9.95
CA PHE A 36 -2.67 -5.38 -10.50
C PHE A 36 -2.29 -4.62 -11.77
N GLU A 37 -1.10 -4.02 -11.81
CA GLU A 37 -0.56 -3.38 -13.01
C GLU A 37 -0.40 -4.38 -14.17
N ALA A 38 0.14 -5.58 -13.89
CA ALA A 38 0.26 -6.63 -14.89
C ALA A 38 -1.10 -7.13 -15.42
N ALA A 39 -2.16 -7.04 -14.60
CA ALA A 39 -3.52 -7.34 -15.00
C ALA A 39 -4.26 -6.15 -15.66
N GLY A 40 -3.58 -5.01 -15.82
CA GLY A 40 -4.11 -3.84 -16.53
C GLY A 40 -4.99 -2.91 -15.70
N TYR A 41 -4.93 -2.97 -14.37
CA TYR A 41 -5.64 -2.06 -13.48
C TYR A 41 -4.86 -0.76 -13.25
N GLU A 42 -5.56 0.34 -13.02
CA GLU A 42 -4.97 1.59 -12.52
C GLU A 42 -5.04 1.63 -10.99
N ILE A 43 -3.95 2.05 -10.33
CA ILE A 43 -3.87 2.10 -8.86
C ILE A 43 -4.01 3.53 -8.35
N SER A 44 -4.78 3.71 -7.28
CA SER A 44 -4.86 4.93 -6.46
C SER A 44 -4.40 4.63 -5.03
N TYR A 45 -3.84 5.61 -4.33
CA TYR A 45 -3.27 5.48 -2.98
C TYR A 45 -3.90 6.48 -2.01
#